data_AF-A0A5C1Y9E6-F1
#
_entry.id   AF-A0A5C1Y9E6-F1
#
_cell.length_a   1.000
_cell.length_b   1.000
_cell.length_c   1.000
_cell.angle_alpha   90.00
_cell.angle_beta   90.00
_cell.angle_gamma   90.00
#
_symmetry.space_group_name_H-M   'P 1'
#
loop_
_entity.id
_entity.type
_entity.pdbx_description
1 polymer ?
#
loop_
_entity_poly.entity_id
_entity_poly.type
_entity_poly.pdbx_seq_one_letter_code
_entity_poly.pdbx_strand_id
1 'polypeptide(L)'
;MDEVLAWRGPVGEAVSRVFDALGGGWFAILVVPIGVGVGFAFADRPWSALAFILASAAAAAICQLLKALFGRARPEEILLPLDNGSFPSGHTTNAAVIAVSLGLLLERAWVWVLGMAYLVAMALSRTYLGAHWFTDTVGGALLGAGVAVLVWCALLTRLRVEPVGARD
;
A
#
# COMPACT_ATOMS: atom_id res chain seq x y z
N MET A 1 16.88 14.05 8.54
CA MET A 1 15.43 14.34 8.60
C MET A 1 15.22 15.84 8.56
N ASP A 2 16.08 16.59 9.25
CA ASP A 2 16.12 18.06 9.34
C ASP A 2 16.03 18.76 7.98
N GLU A 3 16.68 18.24 6.94
CA GLU A 3 16.54 18.76 5.57
C GLU A 3 15.14 18.56 4.97
N VAL A 4 14.43 17.47 5.26
CA VAL A 4 13.03 17.27 4.77
C VAL A 4 12.06 18.15 5.57
N LEU A 5 12.36 18.36 6.84
CA LEU A 5 11.58 19.22 7.75
C LEU A 5 11.71 20.70 7.37
N ALA A 6 12.87 21.13 6.87
CA ALA A 6 13.12 22.49 6.40
C ALA A 6 12.27 22.91 5.19
N TRP A 7 11.73 21.95 4.43
CA TRP A 7 10.85 22.21 3.27
C TRP A 7 9.37 22.09 3.63
N ARG A 8 9.04 22.05 4.93
CA ARG A 8 7.66 22.04 5.39
C ARG A 8 6.95 23.36 5.06
N GLY A 9 5.75 23.23 4.51
CA GLY A 9 4.90 24.36 4.15
C GLY A 9 3.44 23.92 4.03
N PRO A 10 2.49 24.88 4.06
CA PRO A 10 1.07 24.58 4.16
C PRO A 10 0.54 23.71 3.01
N VAL A 11 1.09 23.88 1.80
CA VAL A 11 0.70 23.09 0.62
C VAL A 11 1.17 21.64 0.74
N GLY A 12 2.44 21.42 1.07
CA GLY A 12 3.00 20.06 1.20
C GLY A 12 2.37 19.29 2.35
N GLU A 13 2.01 19.98 3.44
CA GLU A 13 1.26 19.39 4.54
C GLU A 13 -0.16 19.01 4.14
N ALA A 14 -0.90 19.90 3.46
CA ALA A 14 -2.25 19.61 2.97
C ALA A 14 -2.26 18.38 2.03
N VAL A 15 -1.32 18.34 1.08
CA VAL A 15 -1.15 17.18 0.19
C VAL A 15 -0.85 15.92 0.99
N SER A 16 0.09 15.98 1.93
CA SER A 16 0.48 14.81 2.72
C SER A 16 -0.65 14.29 3.61
N ARG A 17 -1.49 15.17 4.16
CA ARG A 17 -2.70 14.80 4.93
C ARG A 17 -3.76 14.11 4.06
N VAL A 18 -3.91 14.50 2.79
CA VAL A 18 -4.77 13.77 1.85
C VAL A 18 -4.26 12.34 1.66
N PHE A 19 -2.94 12.16 1.46
CA PHE A 19 -2.35 10.82 1.38
C PHE A 19 -2.50 10.02 2.69
N ASP A 20 -2.38 10.67 3.85
CA ASP A 20 -2.63 10.02 5.13
C ASP A 20 -4.05 9.47 5.24
N ALA A 21 -5.05 10.26 4.82
CA ALA A 21 -6.45 9.85 4.79
C ALA A 21 -6.73 8.73 3.77
N LEU A 22 -6.10 8.77 2.59
CA LEU A 22 -6.26 7.76 1.54
C LEU A 22 -5.57 6.43 1.85
N GLY A 23 -4.40 6.48 2.51
CA GLY A 23 -3.56 5.30 2.75
C GLY A 23 -3.76 4.64 4.12
N GLY A 24 -4.53 5.26 5.00
CA GLY A 24 -4.68 4.87 6.40
C GLY A 24 -6.09 4.48 6.83
N GLY A 25 -6.19 3.97 8.06
CA GLY A 25 -7.45 3.66 8.71
C GLY A 25 -8.25 2.52 8.09
N TRP A 26 -9.49 2.38 8.57
CA TRP A 26 -10.42 1.34 8.12
C TRP A 26 -10.78 1.47 6.64
N PHE A 27 -10.78 2.69 6.10
CA PHE A 27 -11.08 2.94 4.69
C PHE A 27 -10.05 2.27 3.76
N ALA A 28 -8.76 2.52 3.96
CA ALA A 28 -7.71 1.93 3.14
C ALA A 28 -7.59 0.41 3.34
N ILE A 29 -7.82 -0.10 4.55
CA ILE A 29 -7.62 -1.52 4.91
C ILE A 29 -8.81 -2.40 4.53
N LEU A 30 -10.04 -1.86 4.56
CA LEU A 30 -11.25 -2.65 4.32
C LEU A 30 -11.97 -2.21 3.04
N VAL A 31 -12.29 -0.92 2.92
CA VAL A 31 -13.13 -0.43 1.81
C VAL A 31 -12.45 -0.59 0.47
N VAL A 32 -11.16 -0.24 0.37
CA VAL A 32 -10.42 -0.35 -0.89
C VAL A 32 -10.28 -1.82 -1.33
N PRO A 33 -9.79 -2.77 -0.50
CA PRO A 33 -9.74 -4.19 -0.85
C PRO A 33 -11.09 -4.80 -1.22
N ILE A 34 -12.14 -4.50 -0.45
CA ILE A 34 -13.48 -5.03 -0.72
C ILE A 34 -14.02 -4.43 -2.02
N GLY A 35 -13.91 -3.12 -2.23
CA GLY A 35 -14.41 -2.45 -3.44
C GLY A 35 -13.72 -2.97 -4.71
N VAL A 36 -12.40 -3.11 -4.68
CA VAL A 36 -11.64 -3.70 -5.80
C VAL A 36 -12.01 -5.16 -6.02
N GLY A 37 -12.15 -5.94 -4.94
CA GLY A 37 -12.58 -7.34 -5.01
C GLY A 37 -13.98 -7.49 -5.62
N VAL A 38 -14.93 -6.65 -5.23
CA VAL A 38 -16.27 -6.57 -5.82
C VAL A 38 -16.18 -6.19 -7.31
N GLY A 39 -15.33 -5.24 -7.68
CA GLY A 39 -15.09 -4.87 -9.08
C GLY A 39 -14.59 -6.04 -9.92
N PHE A 40 -13.64 -6.82 -9.40
CA PHE A 40 -13.18 -8.05 -10.06
C PHE A 40 -14.26 -9.13 -10.12
N ALA A 41 -15.08 -9.28 -9.07
CA ALA A 41 -16.19 -10.22 -9.07
C ALA A 41 -17.23 -9.87 -10.16
N PHE A 42 -17.57 -8.59 -10.33
CA PHE A 42 -18.45 -8.13 -11.43
C PHE A 42 -17.83 -8.27 -12.82
N ALA A 43 -16.50 -8.42 -12.90
CA ALA A 43 -15.80 -8.69 -14.15
C ALA A 43 -15.62 -10.20 -14.42
N ASP A 44 -16.29 -11.07 -13.67
CA ASP A 44 -16.14 -12.54 -13.72
C ASP A 44 -14.69 -13.00 -13.44
N ARG A 45 -13.97 -12.27 -12.57
CA ARG A 45 -12.58 -12.54 -12.15
C ARG A 45 -12.47 -12.86 -10.65
N PRO A 46 -13.08 -13.96 -10.16
CA PRO A 46 -13.12 -14.28 -8.73
C PRO A 46 -11.75 -14.60 -8.12
N TRP A 47 -10.80 -15.13 -8.89
CA TRP A 47 -9.43 -15.38 -8.44
C TRP A 47 -8.62 -14.09 -8.36
N SER A 48 -8.83 -13.13 -9.26
CA SER A 48 -8.26 -11.78 -9.13
C SER A 48 -8.79 -11.08 -7.90
N ALA A 49 -10.10 -11.19 -7.63
CA ALA A 49 -10.71 -10.66 -6.41
C ALA A 49 -10.10 -11.29 -5.15
N LEU A 50 -10.01 -12.62 -5.12
CA LEU A 50 -9.41 -13.37 -4.02
C LEU A 50 -7.94 -12.99 -3.82
N ALA A 51 -7.14 -12.94 -4.89
CA ALA A 51 -5.74 -12.58 -4.84
C ALA A 51 -5.53 -11.19 -4.24
N PHE A 52 -6.31 -10.20 -4.67
CA PHE A 52 -6.21 -8.83 -4.17
C PHE A 52 -6.57 -8.72 -2.67
N ILE A 53 -7.69 -9.34 -2.28
CA ILE A 53 -8.14 -9.33 -0.88
C ILE A 53 -7.13 -10.08 0.00
N LEU A 54 -6.66 -11.25 -0.43
CA LEU A 54 -5.71 -12.06 0.32
C LEU A 54 -4.37 -11.35 0.47
N ALA A 55 -3.84 -10.73 -0.59
CA ALA A 55 -2.61 -9.95 -0.53
C ALA A 55 -2.73 -8.76 0.43
N SER A 56 -3.86 -8.04 0.38
CA SER A 56 -4.13 -6.91 1.27
C SER A 56 -4.21 -7.33 2.74
N ALA A 57 -4.98 -8.39 3.03
CA ALA A 57 -5.14 -8.91 4.39
C ALA A 57 -3.82 -9.48 4.94
N ALA A 58 -3.09 -10.26 4.14
CA ALA A 58 -1.81 -10.84 4.55
C ALA A 58 -0.76 -9.76 4.81
N ALA A 59 -0.64 -8.76 3.93
CA ALA A 59 0.32 -7.68 4.11
C ALA A 59 0.00 -6.83 5.34
N ALA A 60 -1.29 -6.53 5.59
CA ALA A 60 -1.71 -5.83 6.78
C ALA A 60 -1.38 -6.63 8.05
N ALA A 61 -1.69 -7.93 8.08
CA ALA A 61 -1.40 -8.80 9.22
C ALA A 61 0.12 -8.91 9.48
N ILE A 62 0.92 -9.14 8.44
CA ILE A 62 2.38 -9.23 8.57
C ILE A 62 2.96 -7.88 8.99
N CYS A 63 2.44 -6.75 8.48
CA CYS A 63 2.86 -5.42 8.91
C CYS A 63 2.62 -5.20 10.41
N GLN A 64 1.45 -5.59 10.93
CA GLN A 64 1.15 -5.46 12.36
C GLN A 64 2.02 -6.39 13.22
N LEU A 65 2.26 -7.62 12.75
CA LEU A 65 3.18 -8.54 13.41
C LEU A 65 4.60 -7.95 13.49
N LEU A 66 5.13 -7.44 12.38
CA LEU A 66 6.46 -6.84 12.35
C LEU A 66 6.54 -5.59 13.23
N LYS A 67 5.49 -4.76 13.28
CA LYS A 67 5.43 -3.62 14.21
C LYS A 67 5.53 -4.06 15.67
N ALA A 68 4.78 -5.10 16.05
CA ALA A 68 4.83 -5.65 17.40
C ALA A 68 6.20 -6.29 17.72
N LEU A 69 6.84 -6.95 16.75
CA LEU A 69 8.14 -7.59 16.93
C LEU A 69 9.29 -6.60 17.04
N PHE A 70 9.33 -5.57 16.19
CA PHE A 70 10.46 -4.63 16.15
C PHE A 70 10.32 -3.49 17.15
N GLY A 71 9.11 -3.07 17.50
CA GLY A 71 8.87 -2.00 18.49
C GLY A 71 9.58 -0.67 18.17
N ARG A 72 9.95 -0.43 16.91
CA ARG A 72 10.79 0.71 16.51
C ARG A 72 10.11 2.04 16.86
N ALA A 73 10.81 2.93 17.55
CA ALA A 73 10.35 4.28 17.83
C ALA A 73 10.20 5.12 16.53
N ARG A 74 9.18 5.97 16.50
CA ARG A 74 8.93 6.93 15.40
C ARG A 74 9.91 8.12 15.51
N PRO A 75 10.08 8.92 14.45
CA PRO A 75 10.80 10.21 14.54
C PRO A 75 10.19 11.11 15.61
N GLU A 76 10.99 11.93 16.29
CA GLU A 76 10.55 12.72 17.47
C GLU A 76 9.60 13.89 17.11
N GLU A 77 9.70 14.44 15.89
CA GLU A 77 8.85 15.55 15.41
C GLU A 77 7.55 15.09 14.74
N ILE A 78 6.69 14.44 15.53
CA ILE A 78 5.43 13.86 15.06
C ILE A 78 4.32 14.92 14.98
N LEU A 79 3.73 15.12 13.79
CA LEU A 79 2.58 16.01 13.58
C LEU A 79 1.19 15.34 13.77
N LEU A 80 1.16 14.04 14.10
CA LEU A 80 -0.05 13.22 14.22
C LEU A 80 -0.03 12.36 15.50
N PRO A 81 -1.12 12.27 16.28
CA PRO A 81 -1.23 11.28 17.34
C PRO A 81 -1.25 9.88 16.73
N LEU A 82 -0.21 9.08 16.94
CA LEU A 82 -0.02 7.80 16.26
C LEU A 82 0.22 6.65 17.25
N ASP A 83 -0.36 5.49 16.94
CA ASP A 83 -0.19 4.24 17.69
C ASP A 83 1.26 3.70 17.66
N ASN A 84 1.49 2.71 18.52
CA ASN A 84 2.78 2.04 18.74
C ASN A 84 3.40 1.43 17.46
N GLY A 85 4.71 1.64 17.29
CA GLY A 85 5.55 0.99 16.27
C GLY A 85 5.67 1.74 14.93
N SER A 86 6.90 2.09 14.55
CA SER A 86 7.22 2.78 13.30
C SER A 86 7.42 1.82 12.12
N PHE A 87 8.20 0.75 12.30
CA PHE A 87 8.60 -0.15 11.21
C PHE A 87 7.70 -1.39 11.10
N PRO A 88 7.31 -1.82 9.89
CA PRO A 88 7.34 -1.06 8.64
C PRO A 88 6.19 -0.04 8.56
N SER A 89 6.23 0.84 7.55
CA SER A 89 5.12 1.77 7.31
C SER A 89 3.90 1.05 6.75
N GLY A 90 2.76 1.14 7.46
CA GLY A 90 1.48 0.53 7.02
C GLY A 90 0.93 1.18 5.75
N HIS A 91 0.90 2.51 5.67
CA HIS A 91 0.48 3.25 4.48
C HIS A 91 1.30 2.85 3.25
N THR A 92 2.63 2.78 3.38
CA THR A 92 3.50 2.40 2.25
C THR A 92 3.34 0.93 1.89
N THR A 93 3.14 0.05 2.87
CA THR A 93 2.78 -1.36 2.64
C THR A 93 1.49 -1.49 1.82
N ASN A 94 0.42 -0.80 2.22
CA ASN A 94 -0.85 -0.81 1.51
C ASN A 94 -0.71 -0.27 0.08
N ALA A 95 0.00 0.85 -0.09
CA ALA A 95 0.22 1.43 -1.40
C ALA A 95 0.98 0.48 -2.34
N ALA A 96 1.97 -0.25 -1.82
CA ALA A 96 2.72 -1.23 -2.59
C ALA A 96 1.87 -2.44 -2.98
N VAL A 97 1.04 -2.96 -2.07
CA VAL A 97 0.09 -4.03 -2.39
C VAL A 97 -0.85 -3.61 -3.50
N ILE A 98 -1.45 -2.41 -3.42
CA ILE A 98 -2.36 -1.89 -4.44
C ILE A 98 -1.65 -1.83 -5.78
N ALA A 99 -0.49 -1.17 -5.82
CA ALA A 99 0.22 -0.92 -7.06
C ALA A 99 0.71 -2.20 -7.74
N VAL A 100 1.33 -3.11 -6.99
CA VAL A 100 1.88 -4.35 -7.53
C VAL A 100 0.76 -5.34 -7.87
N SER A 101 -0.23 -5.52 -7.01
CA SER A 101 -1.33 -6.46 -7.29
C SER A 101 -2.14 -6.02 -8.51
N LEU A 102 -2.54 -4.75 -8.60
CA LEU A 102 -3.29 -4.28 -9.76
C LEU A 102 -2.45 -4.31 -11.04
N GLY A 103 -1.16 -3.98 -10.95
CA GLY A 103 -0.23 -4.08 -12.07
C GLY A 103 -0.13 -5.52 -12.61
N LEU A 104 -0.05 -6.51 -11.72
CA LEU A 104 0.01 -7.93 -12.08
C LEU A 104 -1.34 -8.51 -12.55
N LEU A 105 -2.46 -8.05 -12.00
CA LEU A 105 -3.79 -8.60 -12.32
C LEU A 105 -4.42 -7.98 -13.57
N LEU A 106 -4.14 -6.70 -13.84
CA LEU A 106 -4.68 -5.98 -14.99
C LEU A 106 -3.72 -5.97 -16.18
N GLU A 107 -2.42 -6.17 -15.96
CA GLU A 107 -1.40 -6.29 -17.01
C GLU A 107 -1.32 -5.07 -17.96
N ARG A 108 -1.71 -3.89 -17.49
CA ARG A 108 -1.70 -2.63 -18.26
C ARG A 108 -0.56 -1.73 -17.80
N ALA A 109 0.27 -1.26 -18.75
CA ALA A 109 1.42 -0.40 -18.45
C ALA A 109 1.05 0.87 -17.66
N TRP A 110 -0.08 1.50 -17.99
CA TRP A 110 -0.52 2.71 -17.28
C TRP A 110 -0.90 2.43 -15.81
N VAL A 111 -1.35 1.21 -15.48
CA VAL A 111 -1.65 0.82 -14.09
C VAL A 111 -0.36 0.76 -13.28
N TRP A 112 0.72 0.21 -13.86
CA TRP A 112 2.05 0.22 -13.24
C TRP A 112 2.57 1.64 -13.01
N VAL A 113 2.45 2.51 -14.01
CA VAL A 113 2.90 3.91 -13.90
C VAL A 113 2.16 4.65 -12.79
N LEU A 114 0.82 4.60 -12.80
CA LEU A 114 0.01 5.25 -11.76
C LEU A 114 0.23 4.64 -10.39
N GLY A 115 0.35 3.30 -10.32
CA GLY A 115 0.63 2.59 -9.07
C GLY A 115 1.97 2.96 -8.46
N MET A 116 3.04 3.05 -9.27
CA MET A 116 4.36 3.48 -8.79
C MET A 116 4.39 4.96 -8.40
N ALA A 117 3.72 5.82 -9.17
CA ALA A 117 3.56 7.22 -8.78
C ALA A 117 2.86 7.35 -7.42
N TYR A 118 1.78 6.59 -7.20
CA TYR A 118 1.07 6.55 -5.92
C TYR A 118 1.95 6.03 -4.78
N LEU A 119 2.68 4.93 -4.99
CA LEU A 119 3.58 4.36 -3.99
C LEU A 119 4.69 5.34 -3.57
N VAL A 120 5.33 5.98 -4.55
CA VAL A 120 6.39 6.97 -4.29
C VAL A 120 5.82 8.19 -3.57
N ALA A 121 4.68 8.73 -4.03
CA ALA A 121 4.03 9.87 -3.38
C ALA A 121 3.63 9.54 -1.93
N MET A 122 3.13 8.33 -1.67
CA MET A 122 2.81 7.86 -0.33
C MET A 122 4.06 7.79 0.55
N ALA A 123 5.14 7.15 0.08
CA ALA A 123 6.39 7.04 0.83
C ALA A 123 6.98 8.41 1.20
N LEU A 124 6.93 9.36 0.26
CA LEU A 124 7.36 10.74 0.50
C LEU A 124 6.47 11.45 1.52
N SER A 125 5.13 11.34 1.39
CA SER A 125 4.18 11.91 2.36
C SER A 125 4.43 11.42 3.78
N ARG A 126 4.67 10.11 3.97
CA ARG A 126 4.94 9.53 5.30
C ARG A 126 6.22 10.07 5.93
N THR A 127 7.23 10.30 5.12
CA THR A 127 8.52 10.86 5.57
C THR A 127 8.37 12.36 5.84
N TYR A 128 7.66 13.09 4.98
CA TYR A 128 7.40 14.53 5.10
C TYR A 128 6.65 14.89 6.38
N LEU A 129 5.60 14.12 6.72
CA LEU A 129 4.84 14.29 7.96
C LEU A 129 5.61 13.87 9.23
N GLY A 130 6.83 13.34 9.09
CA GLY A 130 7.61 12.81 10.22
C GLY A 130 6.99 11.56 10.84
N ALA A 131 6.01 10.94 10.16
CA ALA A 131 5.30 9.79 10.70
C ALA A 131 6.13 8.50 10.67
N HIS A 132 7.13 8.44 9.77
CA HIS A 132 7.99 7.30 9.53
C HIS A 132 9.40 7.71 9.10
N TRP A 133 10.39 6.88 9.41
CA TRP A 133 11.71 6.97 8.81
C TRP A 133 11.64 6.55 7.34
N PHE A 134 12.54 7.08 6.50
CA PHE A 134 12.65 6.64 5.10
C PHE A 134 12.86 5.12 4.97
N THR A 135 13.62 4.52 5.90
CA THR A 135 13.79 3.06 5.94
C THR A 135 12.49 2.30 6.24
N ASP A 136 11.54 2.91 6.95
CA ASP A 136 10.25 2.28 7.24
C ASP A 136 9.34 2.27 6.01
N THR A 137 9.44 3.31 5.17
CA THR A 137 8.69 3.39 3.91
C THR A 137 9.29 2.43 2.89
N VAL A 138 10.61 2.33 2.78
CA VAL A 138 11.28 1.29 1.96
C VAL A 138 10.90 -0.11 2.44
N GLY A 139 10.97 -0.37 3.75
CA GLY A 139 10.58 -1.67 4.32
C GLY A 139 9.11 -2.01 4.06
N GLY A 140 8.21 -1.03 4.17
CA GLY A 140 6.81 -1.19 3.83
C GLY A 140 6.59 -1.48 2.34
N ALA A 141 7.29 -0.77 1.45
CA ALA A 141 7.20 -1.01 0.01
C ALA A 141 7.63 -2.44 -0.36
N LEU A 142 8.76 -2.90 0.18
CA LEU A 142 9.26 -4.26 -0.03
C LEU A 142 8.31 -5.32 0.53
N LEU A 143 7.77 -5.11 1.74
CA LEU A 143 6.79 -6.02 2.33
C LEU A 143 5.54 -6.15 1.45
N GLY A 144 4.93 -5.02 1.09
CA GLY A 144 3.69 -5.03 0.30
C GLY A 144 3.88 -5.63 -1.09
N ALA A 145 4.96 -5.26 -1.78
CA ALA A 145 5.32 -5.83 -3.08
C ALA A 145 5.60 -7.34 -2.99
N GLY A 146 6.38 -7.76 -1.98
CA GLY A 146 6.72 -9.17 -1.77
C GLY A 146 5.47 -10.03 -1.52
N VAL A 147 4.58 -9.59 -0.62
CA VAL A 147 3.32 -10.29 -0.35
C VAL A 147 2.43 -10.37 -1.60
N ALA A 148 2.29 -9.27 -2.34
CA ALA A 148 1.51 -9.24 -3.58
C ALA A 148 2.03 -10.25 -4.62
N VAL A 149 3.35 -10.28 -4.85
CA VAL A 149 3.98 -11.23 -5.77
C VAL A 149 3.80 -12.67 -5.29
N LEU A 150 3.99 -12.94 -4.00
CA LEU A 150 3.84 -14.29 -3.45
C LEU A 150 2.40 -14.82 -3.59
N VAL A 151 1.40 -13.99 -3.30
CA VAL A 151 -0.02 -14.36 -3.47
C VAL A 151 -0.36 -14.57 -4.95
N TRP A 152 0.11 -13.69 -5.84
CA TRP A 152 -0.08 -13.85 -7.28
C TRP A 152 0.54 -15.16 -7.78
N CYS A 153 1.78 -15.46 -7.39
CA CYS A 153 2.46 -16.71 -7.72
C CYS A 153 1.68 -17.94 -7.21
N ALA A 154 1.19 -17.89 -5.97
CA ALA A 154 0.43 -18.99 -5.36
C ALA A 154 -0.90 -19.27 -6.10
N LEU A 155 -1.50 -18.24 -6.72
CA LEU A 155 -2.75 -18.35 -7.46
C LEU A 155 -2.58 -18.34 -8.99
N LEU A 156 -1.34 -18.37 -9.49
CA LEU A 156 -1.03 -18.14 -10.90
C LEU A 156 -1.81 -19.06 -11.86
N THR A 157 -1.94 -20.34 -11.53
CA THR A 157 -2.67 -21.31 -12.37
C THR A 157 -4.16 -21.01 -12.45
N ARG A 158 -4.74 -20.44 -11.38
CA ARG A 158 -6.14 -20.04 -11.31
C ARG A 158 -6.39 -18.69 -11.99
N LEU A 159 -5.44 -17.76 -11.87
CA LEU A 159 -5.52 -16.46 -12.53
C LEU A 159 -5.49 -16.58 -14.06
N ARG A 160 -4.74 -17.54 -14.60
CA ARG A 160 -4.63 -17.77 -16.06
C ARG A 160 -5.89 -18.31 -16.73
N VAL A 161 -6.81 -18.91 -15.98
CA VAL A 161 -8.08 -19.42 -16.52
C VAL A 161 -9.21 -18.39 -16.47
N GLU A 162 -8.97 -17.22 -15.86
CA GLU A 162 -9.93 -16.13 -15.89
C GLU A 162 -10.05 -15.52 -17.28
N PRO A 163 -11.21 -14.96 -17.62
CA PRO A 163 -11.34 -14.18 -18.84
C PRO A 163 -10.34 -13.01 -18.79
N VAL A 164 -9.33 -13.06 -19.67
CA VAL A 164 -8.50 -11.88 -19.97
C VAL A 164 -9.46 -10.88 -20.57
N GLY A 165 -9.68 -9.75 -19.89
CA GLY A 165 -10.73 -8.81 -20.23
C GLY A 165 -10.76 -8.50 -21.73
N ALA A 166 -11.69 -9.11 -22.44
CA ALA A 166 -12.03 -8.74 -23.80
C ALA A 166 -12.78 -7.42 -23.72
N ARG A 167 -12.19 -6.35 -24.26
CA ARG A 167 -12.85 -5.23 -24.92
C ARG A 167 -11.76 -4.28 -25.40
N ASP A 168 -11.56 -4.36 -26.71
CA ASP A 168 -11.12 -3.25 -27.55
C ASP A 168 -11.86 -1.94 -27.19
#